data_AF-A0A6B3G9X5-F1
#
_entry.id   AF-A0A6B3G9X5-F1
#
_cell.length_a   1.000
_cell.length_b   1.000
_cell.length_c   1.000
_cell.angle_alpha   90.00
_cell.angle_beta   90.00
_cell.angle_gamma   90.00
#
_symmetry.space_group_name_H-M   'P 1'
#
loop_
_entity.id
_entity.type
_entity.pdbx_description
1 polymer ?
#
loop_
_entity_poly.entity_id
_entity_poly.type
_entity_poly.pdbx_seq_one_letter_code
_entity_poly.pdbx_strand_id
1 'polypeptide(L)'
;TAFMAVFISEWGDLTQITTANLAASNGTWSTAIGSAAALMSVSALALLAGKFIAKRVPLKTVQRIGGLCMLGLAIWTVVEIFTG
;
A
#
# COMPACT_ATOMS: atom_id res chain seq x y z
N THR A 1 -15.77 -12.82 -5.94
CA THR A 1 -14.37 -13.30 -5.96
C THR A 1 -13.36 -12.19 -5.64
N ALA A 2 -13.58 -10.93 -6.04
CA ALA A 2 -12.67 -9.82 -5.78
C ALA A 2 -12.28 -9.62 -4.30
N PHE A 3 -13.23 -9.70 -3.36
CA PHE A 3 -12.94 -9.57 -1.93
C PHE A 3 -11.92 -10.63 -1.46
N MET A 4 -12.11 -11.89 -1.82
CA MET A 4 -11.18 -12.96 -1.43
C MET A 4 -9.79 -12.77 -2.05
N ALA A 5 -9.72 -12.32 -3.30
CA ALA A 5 -8.43 -12.04 -3.95
C ALA A 5 -7.67 -10.91 -3.25
N VAL A 6 -8.35 -9.79 -2.96
CA VAL A 6 -7.75 -8.66 -2.24
C VAL A 6 -7.40 -9.07 -0.81
N PHE A 7 -8.28 -9.76 -0.12
CA PHE A 7 -8.05 -10.22 1.25
C PHE A 7 -6.80 -11.09 1.35
N ILE A 8 -6.65 -12.08 0.46
CA ILE A 8 -5.45 -12.93 0.42
C ILE A 8 -4.21 -12.12 0.05
N SER A 9 -4.34 -11.17 -0.88
CA SER A 9 -3.23 -10.29 -1.29
C SER A 9 -2.74 -9.37 -0.17
N GLU A 10 -3.63 -8.92 0.70
CA GLU A 10 -3.33 -7.99 1.79
C GLU A 10 -3.08 -8.72 3.12
N TRP A 11 -3.28 -10.05 3.17
CA TRP A 11 -3.17 -10.82 4.40
C TRP A 11 -1.72 -10.93 4.87
N GLY A 12 -1.44 -10.45 6.08
CA GLY A 12 -0.11 -10.55 6.68
C GLY A 12 0.90 -9.54 6.14
N ASP A 13 0.45 -8.48 5.48
CA ASP A 13 1.32 -7.39 5.08
C ASP A 13 2.01 -6.71 6.29
N LEU A 14 3.16 -6.09 6.05
CA LEU A 14 3.99 -5.42 7.05
C LEU A 14 3.21 -4.35 7.82
N THR A 15 2.24 -3.70 7.17
CA THR A 15 1.34 -2.75 7.82
C THR A 15 0.50 -3.40 8.93
N GLN A 16 0.03 -4.64 8.74
CA GLN A 16 -0.75 -5.37 9.75
C GLN A 16 0.12 -5.78 10.94
N ILE A 17 1.33 -6.29 10.69
CA ILE A 17 2.29 -6.66 11.74
C ILE A 17 2.65 -5.42 12.58
N THR A 18 2.92 -4.29 11.93
CA THR A 18 3.24 -3.02 12.60
C THR A 18 2.06 -2.52 13.43
N THR A 19 0.83 -2.59 12.89
CA THR A 19 -0.39 -2.20 13.61
C THR A 19 -0.62 -3.10 14.83
N ALA A 20 -0.39 -4.42 14.71
CA ALA A 20 -0.51 -5.35 15.83
C ALA A 20 0.53 -5.05 16.93
N ASN A 21 1.77 -4.73 16.55
CA ASN A 21 2.81 -4.33 17.50
C ASN A 21 2.43 -3.04 18.24
N LEU A 22 1.92 -2.05 17.50
CA LEU A 22 1.46 -0.79 18.08
C LEU A 22 0.28 -1.00 19.04
N ALA A 23 -0.65 -1.90 18.69
CA ALA A 23 -1.79 -2.27 19.53
C ALA A 23 -1.35 -2.95 20.82
N ALA A 24 -0.31 -3.79 20.76
CA ALA A 24 0.27 -4.43 21.93
C ALA A 24 0.95 -3.42 22.87
N SER A 25 1.55 -2.35 22.35
CA SER A 25 2.26 -1.34 23.15
C SER A 25 1.39 -0.16 23.63
N ASN A 26 0.41 0.29 22.84
CA ASN A 26 -0.35 1.53 23.08
C ASN A 26 -1.85 1.29 23.31
N GLY A 27 -2.28 0.03 23.32
CA GLY A 27 -3.67 -0.37 23.50
C GLY A 27 -4.44 -0.46 22.19
N THR A 28 -5.34 -1.44 22.13
CA THR A 28 -6.09 -1.83 20.94
C THR A 28 -6.94 -0.70 20.36
N TRP A 29 -7.67 0.04 21.20
CA TRP A 29 -8.62 1.05 20.73
C TRP A 29 -7.93 2.31 20.20
N SER A 30 -6.89 2.77 20.90
CA SER A 30 -6.07 3.91 20.46
C SER A 30 -5.41 3.62 19.11
N THR A 31 -4.84 2.42 18.98
CA THR A 31 -4.20 1.97 17.74
C THR A 31 -5.20 1.81 16.60
N ALA A 32 -6.36 1.19 16.84
CA ALA A 32 -7.38 0.98 15.81
C ALA A 32 -7.88 2.31 15.22
N ILE A 33 -8.14 3.30 16.08
CA ILE A 33 -8.56 4.63 15.63
C ILE A 33 -7.42 5.34 14.90
N GLY A 34 -6.20 5.30 15.45
CA GLY A 34 -5.03 5.93 14.85
C GLY A 34 -4.68 5.36 13.48
N SER A 35 -4.66 4.03 13.33
CA SER A 35 -4.37 3.36 12.06
C SER A 35 -5.48 3.60 11.02
N ALA A 36 -6.75 3.57 11.43
CA ALA A 36 -7.87 3.90 10.54
C ALA A 36 -7.79 5.35 10.05
N ALA A 37 -7.55 6.30 10.95
CA ALA A 37 -7.39 7.71 10.59
C ALA A 37 -6.19 7.91 9.65
N ALA A 38 -5.05 7.30 9.94
CA ALA A 38 -3.87 7.37 9.09
C ALA A 38 -4.14 6.82 7.68
N LEU A 39 -4.81 5.67 7.57
CA LEU A 39 -5.17 5.05 6.30
C LEU A 39 -6.15 5.93 5.49
N MET A 40 -7.14 6.52 6.15
CA MET A 40 -8.06 7.46 5.50
C MET A 40 -7.33 8.72 5.02
N SER A 41 -6.42 9.27 5.84
CA SER A 41 -5.64 10.47 5.49
C SER A 41 -4.72 10.22 4.30
N VAL A 42 -3.94 9.14 4.29
CA VAL A 42 -3.05 8.83 3.16
C VAL A 42 -3.85 8.55 1.88
N SER A 43 -4.98 7.86 1.99
CA SER A 43 -5.87 7.60 0.85
C SER A 43 -6.45 8.89 0.28
N ALA A 44 -6.88 9.82 1.14
CA ALA A 44 -7.36 11.12 0.72
C ALA A 44 -6.28 11.92 -0.01
N LEU A 45 -5.05 11.95 0.53
CA LEU A 45 -3.91 12.60 -0.12
C LEU A 45 -3.59 11.97 -1.48
N ALA A 46 -3.59 10.63 -1.56
CA ALA A 46 -3.36 9.90 -2.81
C ALA A 46 -4.43 10.22 -3.87
N LEU A 47 -5.71 10.32 -3.47
CA LEU A 47 -6.79 10.69 -4.38
C LEU A 47 -6.66 12.13 -4.87
N LEU A 48 -6.29 13.07 -3.99
CA LEU A 48 -6.07 14.47 -4.38
C LEU A 48 -4.92 14.61 -5.38
N ALA A 49 -3.78 13.96 -5.09
CA ALA A 49 -2.63 13.93 -5.99
C ALA A 49 -2.97 13.23 -7.31
N GLY A 50 -3.62 12.06 -7.24
CA GLY A 50 -4.04 11.28 -8.40
C GLY A 50 -4.99 12.05 -9.32
N LYS A 51 -5.94 12.81 -8.75
CA LYS A 51 -6.85 13.67 -9.52
C LYS A 51 -6.10 14.78 -10.27
N PHE A 52 -5.04 15.34 -9.68
CA PHE A 52 -4.21 16.34 -10.35
C PHE A 52 -3.44 15.73 -11.53
N ILE A 53 -2.83 14.56 -11.31
CA ILE A 53 -2.06 13.84 -12.33
C ILE A 53 -2.97 13.38 -13.48
N ALA A 54 -4.16 12.84 -13.17
CA ALA A 54 -5.11 12.34 -14.17
C ALA A 54 -5.63 13.44 -15.12
N LYS A 55 -5.61 14.72 -14.71
CA LYS A 55 -5.97 15.85 -15.58
C LYS A 55 -4.88 16.22 -16.59
N ARG A 56 -3.61 15.87 -16.30
CA ARG A 56 -2.44 16.29 -17.08
C ARG A 56 -1.81 15.15 -17.87
N VAL A 57 -2.03 13.90 -17.43
CA VAL A 57 -1.35 12.72 -17.96
C VAL A 57 -2.39 11.69 -18.42
N PRO A 58 -2.26 11.14 -19.64
CA PRO A 58 -3.16 10.09 -20.11
C PRO A 58 -3.04 8.83 -19.25
N LEU A 59 -4.18 8.21 -18.93
CA LEU A 59 -4.27 7.06 -18.03
C LEU A 59 -3.35 5.89 -18.45
N LYS A 60 -3.19 5.67 -19.76
CA LYS A 60 -2.30 4.63 -20.31
C LYS A 60 -0.83 4.83 -19.88
N THR A 61 -0.37 6.07 -19.81
CA THR A 61 1.01 6.38 -19.38
C THR A 61 1.17 6.12 -17.89
N VAL A 62 0.18 6.50 -17.08
CA VAL A 62 0.18 6.22 -15.62
C VAL A 62 0.22 4.71 -15.36
N GLN A 63 -0.60 3.92 -16.07
CA GLN A 63 -0.61 2.47 -15.94
C GLN A 63 0.73 1.82 -16.36
N ARG A 64 1.34 2.29 -17.46
CA ARG A 64 2.64 1.78 -17.92
C ARG A 64 3.75 2.07 -16.90
N ILE A 65 3.82 3.30 -16.40
CA ILE A 65 4.81 3.69 -15.40
C ILE A 65 4.62 2.88 -14.12
N GLY A 66 3.38 2.76 -13.63
CA GLY A 66 3.07 1.95 -12.44
C GLY A 66 3.48 0.48 -12.61
N GLY A 67 3.21 -0.11 -13.78
CA GLY A 67 3.65 -1.46 -14.11
C GLY A 67 5.17 -1.61 -14.16
N LEU A 68 5.88 -0.65 -14.75
CA LEU A 68 7.35 -0.64 -14.76
C LEU A 68 7.94 -0.51 -13.36
N CYS A 69 7.38 0.34 -12.51
CA CYS A 69 7.78 0.46 -11.10
C CYS A 69 7.58 -0.87 -10.36
N MET A 70 6.42 -1.51 -10.52
CA MET A 70 6.12 -2.83 -9.93
C MET A 70 7.08 -3.91 -10.42
N LEU A 71 7.39 -3.95 -11.73
CA LEU A 71 8.38 -4.87 -12.28
C LEU A 71 9.78 -4.63 -11.73
N GLY A 72 10.20 -3.36 -11.61
CA GLY A 72 11.48 -3.00 -11.02
C GLY A 72 11.61 -3.46 -9.57
N LEU A 73 10.56 -3.24 -8.76
CA LEU A 73 10.49 -3.75 -7.38
C LEU A 73 10.54 -5.28 -7.35
N ALA A 74 9.79 -5.96 -8.20
CA ALA A 74 9.80 -7.43 -8.27
C ALA A 74 11.20 -7.98 -8.60
N ILE A 75 11.90 -7.39 -9.57
CA ILE A 75 13.27 -7.80 -9.92
C ILE A 75 14.21 -7.54 -8.74
N TRP A 76 14.10 -6.37 -8.10
CA TRP A 76 14.90 -6.05 -6.91
C TRP A 76 14.72 -7.11 -5.84
N THR A 77 13.48 -7.41 -5.45
CA THR A 77 13.18 -8.42 -4.41
C THR A 77 13.77 -9.78 -4.77
N VAL A 78 13.68 -10.20 -6.04
CA VAL A 78 14.27 -11.46 -6.50
C VAL A 78 15.79 -11.45 -6.37
N VAL A 79 16.45 -10.37 -6.79
CA VAL A 79 17.92 -10.25 -6.69
C VAL A 79 18.36 -10.25 -5.23
N GLU A 80 17.64 -9.53 -4.36
CA GLU A 80 17.93 -9.45 -2.94
C GLU A 80 17.88 -10.84 -2.27
N ILE A 81 16.92 -11.69 -2.66
CA ILE A 81 16.81 -13.07 -2.19
C ILE A 81 18.03 -13.93 -2.55
N PHE A 82 18.71 -13.66 -3.67
CA PHE A 82 19.90 -14.43 -4.10
C PHE A 82 21.22 -13.83 -3.63
N THR A 83 21.22 -12.56 -3.22
CA THR A 83 22.45 -11.83 -2.83
C THR A 83 22.61 -11.74 -1.31
N GLY A 84 21.51 -11.89 -0.56
CA GLY A 84 21.49 -12.10 0.90
C GLY A 84 21.41 -13.58 1.28
#